data_AF-A0A5K1D4Y4-F1
#
_entry.id   AF-A0A5K1D4Y4-F1
#
_cell.length_a   1.000
_cell.length_b   1.000
_cell.length_c   1.000
_cell.angle_alpha   90.00
_cell.angle_beta   90.00
_cell.angle_gamma   90.00
#
_symmetry.space_group_name_H-M   'P 1'
#
loop_
_entity.id
_entity.type
_entity.pdbx_description
1 polymer ?
#
loop_
_entity_poly.entity_id
_entity_poly.type
_entity_poly.pdbx_seq_one_letter_code
_entity_poly.pdbx_strand_id
1 'polypeptide(L)'
;ADKLLSQEFQPLVEQLISFLPTNRQILLFSATFPVTVKAFKDKLLLKPYVINLMDELTLKGITQYYAFVEERQKVHCLNTLFSK
;
A
#
# COMPACT_ATOMS: atom_id res chain seq x y z
N ALA A 1 -4.82 7.35 0.74
CA ALA A 1 -5.90 6.94 1.66
C ALA A 1 -5.36 6.08 2.80
N ASP A 2 -4.23 5.39 2.63
CA ASP A 2 -3.61 4.47 3.59
C ASP A 2 -3.60 4.91 5.07
N LYS A 3 -3.31 6.20 5.36
CA LYS A 3 -3.32 6.73 6.73
C LYS A 3 -4.72 7.03 7.27
N LEU A 4 -5.65 7.46 6.41
CA LEU A 4 -7.04 7.77 6.77
C LEU A 4 -7.92 6.53 6.86
N LEU A 5 -7.46 5.42 6.28
CA LEU A 5 -8.06 4.10 6.37
C LEU A 5 -7.31 3.19 7.36
N SER A 6 -6.55 3.79 8.28
CA SER A 6 -6.04 3.07 9.43
C SER A 6 -7.19 2.66 10.34
N GLN A 7 -6.95 1.68 11.23
CA GLN A 7 -7.98 1.17 12.15
C GLN A 7 -8.60 2.27 13.02
N GLU A 8 -7.84 3.31 13.35
CA GLU A 8 -8.28 4.42 14.20
C GLU A 8 -9.23 5.39 13.46
N PHE A 9 -8.94 5.67 12.19
CA PHE A 9 -9.69 6.68 11.41
C PHE A 9 -10.84 6.09 10.59
N GLN A 10 -10.79 4.80 10.26
CA GLN A 10 -11.81 4.16 9.43
C GLN A 10 -13.25 4.33 9.98
N PRO A 11 -13.54 4.11 11.28
CA PRO A 11 -14.89 4.29 11.81
C PRO A 11 -15.42 5.72 11.67
N LEU A 12 -14.54 6.72 11.87
CA LEU A 12 -14.86 8.14 11.71
C LEU A 12 -15.22 8.46 10.25
N VAL A 13 -14.46 7.94 9.29
CA VAL A 13 -14.73 8.14 7.86
C VAL A 13 -16.06 7.49 7.46
N GLU A 14 -16.34 6.27 7.93
CA GLU A 14 -17.61 5.59 7.66
C GLU A 14 -18.81 6.36 8.24
N GLN A 15 -18.67 6.90 9.45
CA GLN A 15 -19.68 7.75 10.06
C GLN A 15 -19.92 9.03 9.24
N LEU A 16 -18.87 9.70 8.78
CA LEU A 16 -19.01 10.89 7.93
C LEU A 16 -19.72 10.58 6.61
N ILE A 17 -19.40 9.45 5.98
CA ILE A 17 -20.06 9.03 4.73
C ILE A 17 -21.56 8.77 4.96
N SER A 18 -21.96 8.32 6.14
CA SER A 18 -23.38 8.08 6.47
C SER A 18 -24.24 9.34 6.43
N PHE A 19 -23.66 10.52 6.68
CA PHE A 19 -24.37 11.80 6.63
C PHE A 19 -24.56 12.36 5.22
N LEU A 20 -23.84 11.82 4.23
CA LEU A 20 -23.90 12.29 2.86
C LEU A 20 -25.07 11.58 2.11
N PRO A 21 -25.55 12.09 0.95
CA PRO A 21 -26.61 11.45 0.14
C PRO A 21 -26.25 10.08 -0.47
N THR A 22 -27.15 9.09 -0.40
CA THR A 22 -26.90 7.70 -0.82
C THR A 22 -26.33 7.57 -2.24
N ASN A 23 -26.81 8.36 -3.18
CA ASN A 23 -26.26 8.42 -4.54
C ASN A 23 -25.16 9.48 -4.61
N ARG A 24 -23.91 9.02 -4.68
CA ARG A 24 -22.71 9.87 -4.68
C ARG A 24 -21.59 9.22 -5.48
N GLN A 25 -20.68 10.04 -5.98
CA GLN A 25 -19.40 9.56 -6.52
C GLN A 25 -18.33 9.65 -5.43
N ILE A 26 -17.55 8.58 -5.24
CA ILE A 26 -16.41 8.54 -4.33
C ILE A 26 -15.15 8.31 -5.17
N LEU A 27 -14.11 9.09 -4.91
CA LEU A 27 -12.79 8.90 -5.50
C LEU A 27 -11.84 8.47 -4.38
N LEU A 28 -11.10 7.38 -4.60
CA LEU A 28 -10.14 6.84 -3.65
C LEU A 28 -8.75 6.88 -4.27
N PHE A 29 -7.86 7.68 -3.67
CA PHE A 29 -6.46 7.77 -4.07
C PHE A 29 -5.57 7.14 -3.00
N SER A 30 -4.74 6.17 -3.39
CA SER A 30 -3.78 5.54 -2.48
C SER A 30 -2.48 5.17 -3.18
N ALA A 31 -1.38 5.27 -2.43
CA ALA A 31 -0.05 4.90 -2.91
C ALA A 31 0.24 3.42 -2.68
N THR A 32 -0.36 2.82 -1.65
CA THR A 32 -0.30 1.39 -1.38
C THR A 32 -1.70 0.79 -1.30
N PHE A 33 -1.81 -0.54 -1.36
CA PHE A 33 -3.10 -1.26 -1.33
C PHE A 33 -3.11 -2.39 -0.28
N PRO A 34 -2.98 -2.06 1.01
CA PRO A 34 -3.14 -3.04 2.08
C PRO A 34 -4.60 -3.55 2.13
N VAL A 35 -4.80 -4.67 2.85
CA VAL A 35 -6.12 -5.34 2.97
C VAL A 35 -7.22 -4.40 3.47
N THR A 36 -6.90 -3.47 4.37
CA THR A 36 -7.85 -2.47 4.91
C THR A 36 -8.41 -1.56 3.82
N VAL A 37 -7.56 -1.08 2.92
CA VAL A 37 -7.97 -0.23 1.78
C VAL A 37 -8.85 -1.03 0.82
N LYS A 38 -8.53 -2.31 0.58
CA LYS A 38 -9.36 -3.20 -0.24
C LYS A 38 -10.76 -3.37 0.36
N ALA A 39 -10.86 -3.67 1.65
CA ALA A 39 -12.14 -3.83 2.34
C ALA A 39 -12.98 -2.55 2.30
N PHE A 40 -12.37 -1.38 2.53
CA PHE A 40 -13.04 -0.09 2.41
C PHE A 40 -13.56 0.15 0.99
N LYS A 41 -12.73 -0.12 -0.02
CA LYS A 41 -13.09 0.01 -1.43
C LYS A 41 -14.30 -0.87 -1.78
N ASP A 42 -14.26 -2.15 -1.41
CA ASP A 42 -15.32 -3.10 -1.73
C ASP A 42 -16.65 -2.76 -1.02
N LYS A 43 -16.60 -2.13 0.16
CA LYS A 43 -17.80 -1.73 0.92
C LYS A 43 -18.44 -0.43 0.41
N LEU A 44 -17.65 0.55 0.01
CA LEU A 44 -18.13 1.93 -0.21
C LEU A 44 -18.13 2.37 -1.67
N LEU A 45 -17.32 1.74 -2.52
CA LEU A 45 -17.29 2.06 -3.95
C LEU A 45 -18.16 1.09 -4.73
N LEU A 46 -19.23 1.61 -5.34
CA LEU A 46 -20.10 0.85 -6.23
C LEU A 46 -19.45 0.76 -7.61
N LYS A 47 -19.01 -0.45 -8.01
CA LYS A 47 -18.39 -0.74 -9.32
C LYS A 47 -17.30 0.29 -9.72
N PRO A 48 -16.25 0.50 -8.90
CA PRO A 48 -15.23 1.49 -9.20
C PRO A 48 -14.44 1.13 -10.45
N TYR A 49 -14.13 2.14 -11.25
CA TYR A 49 -13.08 2.02 -12.26
C TYR A 49 -11.72 2.15 -11.56
N VAL A 50 -10.82 1.17 -11.79
CA VAL A 50 -9.51 1.12 -11.14
C VAL A 50 -8.44 1.49 -12.14
N ILE A 51 -7.67 2.52 -11.81
CA ILE A 51 -6.48 2.94 -12.56
C ILE A 51 -5.28 2.66 -11.67
N ASN A 52 -4.48 1.67 -12.04
CA ASN A 52 -3.18 1.42 -11.41
C ASN A 52 -2.07 1.89 -12.36
N LEU A 53 -1.24 2.82 -11.90
CA LEU A 53 -0.11 3.36 -12.67
C LEU A 53 1.24 2.73 -12.24
N MET A 54 1.21 1.80 -11.29
CA MET A 54 2.40 1.10 -10.82
C MET A 54 2.58 -0.20 -11.61
N ASP A 55 3.38 -0.15 -12.67
CA ASP A 55 3.74 -1.33 -13.49
C ASP A 55 4.87 -2.15 -12.84
N GLU A 56 5.78 -1.48 -12.14
CA GLU A 56 6.92 -2.09 -11.42
C GLU A 56 6.93 -1.61 -9.97
N LEU A 57 7.13 -2.55 -9.04
CA LEU A 57 7.33 -2.24 -7.61
C LEU A 57 8.68 -1.56 -7.35
N THR A 58 9.62 -1.74 -8.28
CA THR A 58 10.99 -1.29 -8.17
C THR A 58 11.15 0.13 -8.67
N LEU A 59 11.91 0.94 -7.95
CA LEU A 59 12.25 2.29 -8.39
C LEU A 59 13.07 2.22 -9.69
N LYS A 60 12.59 2.90 -10.75
CA LYS A 60 13.35 3.06 -11.99
C LYS A 60 14.69 3.74 -11.71
N GLY A 61 15.77 3.20 -12.27
CA GLY A 61 17.13 3.71 -12.05
C GLY A 61 17.87 3.07 -10.87
N ILE A 62 17.26 2.15 -10.13
CA ILE A 62 17.94 1.36 -9.09
C ILE A 62 18.15 -0.07 -9.57
N THR A 63 19.41 -0.51 -9.62
CA THR A 63 19.74 -1.91 -9.87
C THR A 63 19.70 -2.68 -8.56
N GLN A 64 18.91 -3.75 -8.50
CA GLN A 64 18.68 -4.52 -7.28
C GLN A 64 19.30 -5.91 -7.37
N TYR A 65 19.89 -6.35 -6.26
CA TYR A 65 20.51 -7.67 -6.10
C TYR A 65 20.03 -8.29 -4.78
N TYR A 66 20.03 -9.61 -4.70
CA TYR A 66 19.80 -10.33 -3.44
C TYR A 66 20.89 -11.37 -3.22
N ALA A 67 21.26 -11.59 -1.95
CA ALA A 67 22.13 -12.67 -1.53
C ALA A 67 21.34 -13.62 -0.64
N PHE A 68 21.26 -14.89 -1.02
CA PHE A 68 20.60 -15.91 -0.23
C PHE A 68 21.62 -16.57 0.70
N VAL A 69 21.56 -16.27 1.99
CA VAL A 69 22.51 -16.77 3.01
C VAL A 69 21.78 -17.10 4.31
N GLU A 70 22.36 -18.00 5.10
CA GLU A 70 21.89 -18.28 6.46
C GLU A 70 22.04 -17.06 7.36
N GLU A 71 21.22 -16.93 8.39
CA GLU A 71 21.19 -15.75 9.27
C GLU A 71 22.56 -15.46 9.90
N ARG A 72 23.27 -16.50 10.35
CA ARG A 72 24.62 -16.40 10.92
C ARG A 72 25.67 -15.85 9.94
N GLN A 73 25.41 -15.93 8.63
CA GLN A 73 26.33 -15.51 7.58
C GLN A 73 26.04 -14.08 7.08
N LYS A 74 24.92 -13.45 7.49
CA LYS A 74 24.56 -12.10 7.04
C LYS A 74 25.63 -11.05 7.35
N VAL A 75 26.18 -11.07 8.57
CA VAL A 75 27.24 -10.12 8.97
C VAL A 75 28.52 -10.33 8.15
N HIS A 76 28.90 -11.58 7.92
CA HIS A 76 30.06 -11.89 7.07
C HIS A 76 29.85 -11.42 5.62
N CYS A 77 28.70 -11.75 5.03
CA CYS A 77 28.32 -11.30 3.69
C CYS A 77 28.35 -9.77 3.57
N LEU A 78 27.82 -9.06 4.57
CA LEU A 78 27.84 -7.60 4.62
C LEU A 78 29.27 -7.05 4.63
N ASN A 79 30.14 -7.62 5.46
CA ASN A 79 31.55 -7.22 5.52
C ASN A 79 32.28 -7.50 4.21
N THR A 80 32.01 -8.63 3.55
CA THR A 80 32.58 -8.93 2.22
C THR A 80 32.14 -7.89 1.18
N LEU A 81 30.88 -7.46 1.21
CA LEU A 81 30.37 -6.42 0.31
C LEU A 81 31.04 -5.06 0.53
N PHE A 82 31.38 -4.71 1.78
CA PHE A 82 32.08 -3.46 2.12
C PHE A 82 33.60 -3.52 1.99
N SER A 83 34.21 -4.71 1.94
CA SER A 83 35.67 -4.90 1.89
C SER A 83 36.32 -4.60 0.54
N LYS A 84 35.61 -3.95 -0.39
CA LYS A 84 36.13 -3.46 -1.66
C LYS A 84 36.25 -1.96 -1.68
#